data_AF-A0A9E0VIF7-F1
#
_entry.id   AF-A0A9E0VIF7-F1
#
_cell.length_a   1.000
_cell.length_b   1.000
_cell.length_c   1.000
_cell.angle_alpha   90.00
_cell.angle_beta   90.00
_cell.angle_gamma   90.00
#
_symmetry.space_group_name_H-M   'P 1'
#
loop_
_entity.id
_entity.type
_entity.pdbx_description
1 polymer ?
#
loop_
_entity_poly.entity_id
_entity_poly.type
_entity_poly.pdbx_seq_one_letter_code
_entity_poly.pdbx_strand_id
1 'polypeptide(L)'
;IPPLRERGGDAMVLAHWFLTRYAREFGRRLRGFDPGATRAIETHAWPGNVRELENAIERAVVLGAGEWILPEDLADDFLDAAPPAETGEASNYHDALRAKKIELIRGAFREARGSYTEAARLLQVHPNYLHRLIRNLEIKELLEREG
;
A
#
# COMPACT_ATOMS: atom_id res chain seq x y z
N ILE A 1 -9.07 7.38 -26.24
CA ILE A 1 -9.85 7.89 -25.08
C ILE A 1 -8.91 8.81 -24.31
N PRO A 2 -9.28 10.06 -24.00
CA PRO A 2 -8.38 11.00 -23.33
C PRO A 2 -8.02 10.52 -21.90
N PRO A 3 -6.77 10.73 -21.46
CA PRO A 3 -6.27 10.47 -20.10
C PRO A 3 -7.20 10.96 -19.00
N LEU A 4 -7.27 10.21 -17.89
CA LEU A 4 -8.16 10.55 -16.76
C LEU A 4 -7.88 11.94 -16.18
N ARG A 5 -6.62 12.38 -16.20
CA ARG A 5 -6.19 13.72 -15.76
C ARG A 5 -6.77 14.86 -16.60
N GLU A 6 -7.05 14.63 -17.89
CA GLU A 6 -7.56 15.66 -18.82
C GLU A 6 -9.05 15.93 -18.60
N ARG A 7 -9.69 15.15 -17.74
CA ARG A 7 -11.11 15.27 -17.39
C ARG A 7 -11.37 16.04 -16.09
N GLY A 8 -10.32 16.43 -15.37
CA GLY A 8 -10.37 17.33 -14.21
C GLY A 8 -11.28 16.84 -13.06
N GLY A 9 -10.71 16.17 -12.05
CA GLY A 9 -11.42 15.77 -10.83
C GLY A 9 -12.06 14.37 -10.86
N ASP A 10 -12.20 13.76 -12.04
CA ASP A 10 -12.75 12.40 -12.20
C ASP A 10 -11.95 11.33 -11.43
N ALA A 11 -10.63 11.48 -11.32
CA ALA A 11 -9.77 10.47 -10.69
C ALA A 11 -10.14 10.22 -9.22
N MET A 12 -10.34 11.28 -8.42
CA MET A 12 -10.72 11.12 -7.01
C MET A 12 -12.16 10.62 -6.85
N VAL A 13 -13.09 11.03 -7.72
CA VAL A 13 -14.48 10.55 -7.68
C VAL A 13 -14.53 9.05 -7.97
N LEU A 14 -13.83 8.61 -9.01
CA LEU A 14 -13.70 7.19 -9.35
C LEU A 14 -12.97 6.41 -8.27
N ALA A 15 -11.90 6.96 -7.69
CA ALA A 15 -11.17 6.33 -6.60
C ALA A 15 -12.08 6.04 -5.40
N HIS A 16 -12.93 7.00 -5.00
CA HIS A 16 -13.90 6.79 -3.93
C HIS A 16 -14.97 5.75 -4.29
N TRP A 17 -15.40 5.73 -5.56
CA TRP A 17 -16.34 4.72 -6.03
C TRP A 17 -15.75 3.30 -5.95
N PHE A 18 -14.52 3.11 -6.47
CA PHE A 18 -13.80 1.85 -6.38
C PHE A 18 -13.54 1.44 -4.93
N LEU A 19 -13.09 2.38 -4.09
CA LEU A 19 -12.85 2.15 -2.67
C LEU A 19 -14.11 1.59 -1.99
N THR A 20 -15.25 2.22 -2.22
CA THR A 20 -16.53 1.80 -1.62
C THR A 20 -16.95 0.41 -2.12
N ARG A 21 -16.83 0.17 -3.43
CA ARG A 21 -17.16 -1.11 -4.06
C ARG A 21 -16.31 -2.24 -3.48
N TYR A 22 -15.00 -2.11 -3.53
CA TYR A 22 -14.08 -3.14 -3.09
C TYR A 22 -14.05 -3.30 -1.57
N ALA A 23 -14.19 -2.21 -0.80
CA ALA A 23 -14.28 -2.32 0.65
C ALA A 23 -15.49 -3.18 1.06
N ARG A 24 -16.63 -3.02 0.37
CA ARG A 24 -17.81 -3.85 0.58
C ARG A 24 -17.59 -5.29 0.12
N GLU A 25 -16.98 -5.49 -1.05
CA GLU A 25 -16.73 -6.82 -1.64
C GLU A 25 -15.80 -7.66 -0.77
N PHE A 26 -14.71 -7.09 -0.27
CA PHE A 26 -13.72 -7.77 0.57
C PHE A 26 -14.00 -7.64 2.08
N GLY A 27 -15.14 -7.08 2.48
CA GLY A 27 -15.52 -6.93 3.89
C GLY A 27 -14.59 -6.03 4.72
N ARG A 28 -13.91 -5.08 4.08
CA ARG A 28 -12.95 -4.15 4.70
C ARG A 28 -13.67 -2.90 5.21
N ARG A 29 -13.25 -2.39 6.37
CA ARG A 29 -13.69 -1.08 6.91
C ARG A 29 -12.64 -0.03 6.61
N LEU A 30 -12.82 0.69 5.50
CA LEU A 30 -11.97 1.81 5.10
C LEU A 30 -12.76 3.13 5.24
N ARG A 31 -12.11 4.14 5.80
CA ARG A 31 -12.63 5.50 6.01
C ARG A 31 -12.35 6.42 4.84
N GLY A 32 -11.35 6.11 4.01
CA GLY A 32 -10.97 6.94 2.88
C GLY A 32 -9.48 6.85 2.56
N PHE A 33 -9.01 7.91 1.90
CA PHE A 33 -7.62 8.13 1.53
C PHE A 33 -6.96 9.08 2.53
N ASP A 34 -5.73 8.78 2.92
CA ASP A 34 -4.87 9.73 3.62
C ASP A 34 -4.56 10.93 2.69
N PRO A 35 -4.27 12.14 3.22
CA PRO A 35 -3.91 13.29 2.39
C PRO A 35 -2.76 13.00 1.40
N GLY A 36 -1.79 12.18 1.79
CA GLY A 36 -0.71 11.77 0.90
C GLY A 36 -1.19 10.89 -0.25
N ALA A 37 -2.13 9.97 0.01
CA ALA A 37 -2.73 9.11 -1.01
C ALA A 37 -3.62 9.91 -1.96
N THR A 38 -4.39 10.85 -1.42
CA THR A 38 -5.20 11.79 -2.20
C THR A 38 -4.33 12.55 -3.20
N ARG A 39 -3.23 13.14 -2.70
CA ARG A 39 -2.29 13.86 -3.56
C ARG A 39 -1.64 12.95 -4.60
N ALA A 40 -1.29 11.71 -4.25
CA ALA A 40 -0.75 10.74 -5.20
C ALA A 40 -1.76 10.46 -6.33
N ILE A 41 -3.02 10.23 -5.99
CA ILE A 41 -4.08 9.96 -6.99
C ILE A 41 -4.32 11.17 -7.91
N GLU A 42 -4.32 12.38 -7.35
CA GLU A 42 -4.56 13.61 -8.12
C GLU A 42 -3.39 13.99 -9.03
N THR A 43 -2.16 13.70 -8.61
CA THR A 43 -0.94 14.10 -9.35
C THR A 43 -0.46 13.05 -10.34
N HIS A 44 -0.90 11.79 -10.20
CA HIS A 44 -0.53 10.74 -11.13
C HIS A 44 -1.14 10.94 -12.53
N ALA A 45 -0.38 10.59 -13.57
CA ALA A 45 -0.81 10.82 -14.95
C ALA A 45 -1.87 9.82 -15.43
N TRP A 46 -1.99 8.67 -14.77
CA TRP A 46 -2.87 7.55 -15.13
C TRP A 46 -2.75 7.17 -16.62
N PRO A 47 -1.55 6.82 -17.11
CA PRO A 47 -1.34 6.44 -18.51
C PRO A 47 -2.23 5.26 -18.96
N GLY A 48 -2.59 4.36 -18.05
CA GLY A 48 -3.55 3.26 -18.24
C GLY A 48 -5.02 3.65 -18.03
N ASN A 49 -5.33 4.94 -17.86
CA ASN A 49 -6.66 5.50 -17.64
C ASN A 49 -7.36 4.91 -16.39
N VAL A 50 -8.69 4.72 -16.48
CA VAL A 50 -9.55 4.24 -15.40
C VAL A 50 -9.15 2.85 -14.89
N ARG A 51 -8.67 1.96 -15.77
CA ARG A 51 -8.28 0.59 -15.39
C ARG A 51 -7.07 0.56 -14.46
N GLU A 52 -6.11 1.43 -14.70
CA GLU A 52 -4.94 1.54 -13.82
C GLU A 52 -5.35 2.04 -12.43
N LEU A 53 -6.24 3.04 -12.38
CA LEU A 53 -6.81 3.51 -11.12
C LEU A 53 -7.63 2.41 -10.43
N GLU A 54 -8.51 1.71 -11.14
CA GLU A 54 -9.31 0.61 -10.59
C GLU A 54 -8.41 -0.47 -9.95
N ASN A 55 -7.41 -0.94 -10.68
CA ASN A 55 -6.45 -1.94 -10.18
C ASN A 55 -5.67 -1.44 -8.96
N ALA A 56 -5.22 -0.18 -8.98
CA ALA A 56 -4.50 0.41 -7.87
C ALA A 56 -5.36 0.47 -6.60
N ILE A 57 -6.63 0.87 -6.73
CA ILE A 57 -7.55 0.93 -5.59
C ILE A 57 -7.95 -0.47 -5.12
N GLU A 58 -8.23 -1.40 -6.02
CA GLU A 58 -8.55 -2.80 -5.68
C GLU A 58 -7.43 -3.43 -4.85
N ARG A 59 -6.20 -3.36 -5.34
CA ARG A 59 -5.03 -3.91 -4.63
C ARG A 59 -4.78 -3.19 -3.31
N ALA A 60 -4.92 -1.87 -3.27
CA ALA A 60 -4.82 -1.11 -2.02
C ALA A 60 -5.89 -1.53 -0.99
N VAL A 61 -7.08 -1.93 -1.42
CA VAL A 61 -8.14 -2.45 -0.53
C VAL A 61 -7.82 -3.87 -0.05
N VAL A 62 -7.36 -4.74 -0.95
CA VAL A 62 -7.04 -6.15 -0.66
C VAL A 62 -5.80 -6.27 0.22
N LEU A 63 -4.70 -5.63 -0.18
CA LEU A 63 -3.37 -5.74 0.42
C LEU A 63 -3.10 -4.70 1.51
N GLY A 64 -3.70 -3.52 1.38
CA GLY A 64 -3.53 -2.45 2.34
C GLY A 64 -4.08 -2.88 3.70
N ALA A 65 -3.71 -2.13 4.74
CA ALA A 65 -4.22 -2.40 6.08
C ALA A 65 -4.58 -1.14 6.85
N GLY A 66 -5.31 -1.36 7.94
CA GLY A 66 -5.92 -0.27 8.69
C GLY A 66 -7.14 0.29 7.97
N GLU A 67 -7.57 1.46 8.45
CA GLU A 67 -8.80 2.12 8.01
C GLU A 67 -8.56 3.17 6.91
N TRP A 68 -7.32 3.44 6.51
CA TRP A 68 -6.99 4.48 5.54
C TRP A 68 -6.05 3.93 4.46
N ILE A 69 -6.30 4.29 3.21
CA ILE A 69 -5.36 4.06 2.11
C ILE A 69 -4.24 5.10 2.20
N LEU A 70 -2.99 4.65 2.29
CA LEU A 70 -1.80 5.48 2.36
C LEU A 70 -1.13 5.57 0.97
N PRO A 71 -0.31 6.60 0.70
CA PRO A 71 0.35 6.72 -0.60
C PRO A 71 1.21 5.49 -0.96
N GLU A 72 1.76 4.81 0.04
CA GLU A 72 2.56 3.59 -0.17
C GLU A 72 1.72 2.39 -0.64
N ASP A 73 0.42 2.33 -0.34
CA ASP A 73 -0.48 1.29 -0.87
C ASP A 73 -0.74 1.47 -2.38
N LEU A 74 -0.53 2.68 -2.88
CA LEU A 74 -0.66 3.03 -4.29
C LEU A 74 0.70 2.93 -5.00
N ALA A 75 1.80 3.10 -4.26
CA ALA A 75 3.16 3.16 -4.79
C ALA A 75 3.74 1.81 -5.21
N ASP A 76 3.42 0.72 -4.50
CA ASP A 76 3.80 -0.64 -4.93
C ASP A 76 3.19 -0.94 -6.34
N ASP A 77 2.07 -0.28 -6.68
CA ASP A 77 1.37 -0.47 -7.95
C ASP A 77 1.77 0.49 -9.08
N PHE A 78 2.29 1.68 -8.77
CA PHE A 78 2.87 2.58 -9.78
C PHE A 78 4.18 2.02 -10.36
N LEU A 79 4.82 1.08 -9.65
CA LEU A 79 6.04 0.40 -10.08
C LEU A 79 5.74 -0.94 -10.79
N ASP A 80 4.65 -1.63 -10.44
CA ASP A 80 4.24 -2.89 -11.05
C ASP A 80 3.10 -2.71 -12.06
N ALA A 81 3.45 -2.18 -13.23
CA ALA A 81 2.63 -2.15 -14.44
C ALA A 81 2.49 -3.54 -15.11
N ALA A 82 2.33 -4.61 -14.33
CA ALA A 82 2.05 -5.95 -14.83
C ALA A 82 0.78 -6.52 -14.16
N PRO A 83 -0.16 -7.09 -14.93
CA PRO A 83 -1.39 -7.64 -14.38
C PRO A 83 -1.06 -8.84 -13.47
N PRO A 84 -1.83 -9.05 -12.38
CA PRO A 84 -1.72 -10.27 -11.60
C PRO A 84 -2.27 -11.42 -12.46
N ALA A 85 -1.37 -12.25 -12.99
CA ALA A 85 -1.74 -13.55 -13.52
C ALA A 85 -2.13 -14.44 -12.33
N GLU A 86 -3.35 -14.96 -12.37
CA GLU A 86 -3.87 -15.91 -11.38
C GLU A 86 -3.00 -17.19 -11.33
N THR A 87 -2.93 -17.78 -10.13
CA THR A 87 -2.46 -19.13 -9.77
C THR A 87 -0.97 -19.34 -9.45
N GLY A 88 -0.70 -19.71 -8.18
CA GLY A 88 0.53 -20.34 -7.69
C GLY A 88 1.75 -19.43 -7.51
N GLU A 89 2.20 -18.77 -8.57
CA GLU A 89 3.44 -17.98 -8.58
C GLU A 89 3.30 -16.64 -7.86
N ALA A 90 2.13 -16.00 -7.96
CA ALA A 90 1.80 -14.80 -7.21
C ALA A 90 1.85 -15.05 -5.69
N SER A 91 1.38 -16.20 -5.21
CA SER A 91 1.49 -16.56 -3.78
C SER A 91 2.95 -16.67 -3.35
N ASN A 92 3.80 -17.32 -4.15
CA ASN A 92 5.23 -17.45 -3.85
C ASN A 92 5.97 -16.10 -3.92
N TYR A 93 5.62 -15.25 -4.88
CA TYR A 93 6.13 -13.88 -4.96
C TYR A 93 5.73 -13.05 -3.73
N HIS A 94 4.47 -13.11 -3.32
CA HIS A 94 3.98 -12.40 -2.14
C HIS A 94 4.64 -12.92 -0.86
N ASP A 95 4.85 -14.23 -0.73
CA ASP A 95 5.56 -14.83 0.39
C ASP A 95 7.04 -14.42 0.43
N ALA A 96 7.71 -14.38 -0.74
CA ALA A 96 9.09 -13.93 -0.87
C ALA A 96 9.23 -12.43 -0.54
N LEU A 97 8.32 -11.59 -1.04
CA LEU A 97 8.28 -10.17 -0.74
C LEU A 97 7.98 -9.93 0.74
N ARG A 98 7.05 -10.69 1.32
CA ARG A 98 6.74 -10.67 2.75
C ARG A 98 7.98 -11.00 3.58
N ALA A 99 8.68 -12.08 3.24
CA ALA A 99 9.92 -12.48 3.92
C ALA A 99 10.99 -11.37 3.83
N LYS A 100 11.15 -10.76 2.66
CA LYS A 100 12.09 -9.65 2.47
C LYS A 100 11.71 -8.41 3.28
N LYS A 101 10.43 -8.03 3.29
CA LYS A 101 9.91 -6.92 4.12
C LYS A 101 10.20 -7.18 5.60
N ILE A 102 9.97 -8.40 6.11
CA ILE A 102 10.28 -8.77 7.50
C ILE A 102 11.78 -8.64 7.79
N GLU A 103 12.65 -9.14 6.90
CA GLU A 103 14.11 -9.07 7.06
C GLU A 103 14.60 -7.62 7.17
N LEU A 104 14.14 -6.74 6.28
CA LEU A 104 14.50 -5.32 6.26
C LEU A 104 14.03 -4.60 7.54
N ILE A 105 12.79 -4.85 7.97
CA ILE A 105 12.24 -4.25 9.20
C ILE A 105 13.02 -4.69 10.42
N ARG A 106 13.36 -5.98 10.53
CA ARG A 106 14.19 -6.50 11.63
C ARG A 106 15.57 -5.88 11.65
N GLY A 107 16.22 -5.79 10.49
CA GLY A 107 17.53 -5.16 10.35
C GLY A 107 17.52 -3.71 10.85
N ALA A 108 16.58 -2.92 10.34
CA ALA A 108 16.42 -1.52 10.72
C ALA A 108 16.04 -1.34 12.20
N PHE A 109 15.21 -2.22 12.77
CA PHE A 109 14.81 -2.14 14.18
C PHE A 109 15.98 -2.44 15.13
N ARG A 110 16.83 -3.40 14.79
CA ARG A 110 18.06 -3.68 15.55
C ARG A 110 19.06 -2.54 15.47
N GLU A 111 19.27 -1.97 14.28
CA GLU A 111 20.16 -0.81 14.09
C GLU A 111 19.64 0.43 14.84
N ALA A 112 18.31 0.61 14.85
CA ALA A 112 17.62 1.65 15.60
C ALA A 112 17.52 1.39 17.11
N ARG A 113 18.11 0.31 17.64
CA ARG A 113 18.10 -0.09 19.06
C ARG A 113 16.70 -0.09 19.67
N GLY A 114 15.74 -0.67 18.95
CA GLY A 114 14.35 -0.79 19.40
C GLY A 114 13.47 0.42 19.14
N SER A 115 13.98 1.48 18.51
CA SER A 115 13.19 2.67 18.17
C SER A 115 12.44 2.50 16.85
N TYR A 116 11.11 2.42 16.90
CA TYR A 116 10.26 2.38 15.69
C TYR A 116 10.42 3.63 14.81
N THR A 117 10.56 4.81 15.42
CA THR A 117 10.71 6.07 14.69
C THR A 117 12.03 6.12 13.92
N GLU A 118 13.13 5.69 14.55
CA GLU A 118 14.43 5.68 13.88
C GLU A 118 14.51 4.53 12.85
N ALA A 119 13.89 3.38 13.12
CA ALA A 119 13.77 2.30 12.14
C ALA A 119 13.02 2.74 10.88
N ALA A 120 11.94 3.52 11.02
CA ALA A 120 11.21 4.09 9.88
C ALA A 120 12.10 5.06 9.10
N ARG A 121 12.90 5.87 9.80
CA ARG A 121 13.85 6.80 9.19
C ARG A 121 14.95 6.08 8.41
N LEU A 122 15.52 5.00 8.96
CA LEU A 122 16.52 4.16 8.30
C LEU A 122 15.98 3.50 7.03
N LEU A 123 14.73 3.03 7.09
CA LEU A 123 14.03 2.45 5.94
C LEU A 123 13.52 3.51 4.95
N GLN A 124 13.65 4.80 5.26
CA GLN A 124 13.12 5.92 4.47
C GLN A 124 11.61 5.80 4.21
N VAL A 125 10.87 5.27 5.19
CA VAL A 125 9.41 5.14 5.12
C VAL A 125 8.73 6.00 6.16
N HIS A 126 7.45 6.29 5.95
CA HIS A 126 6.66 6.99 6.94
C HIS A 126 6.49 6.15 8.22
N PRO A 127 6.60 6.73 9.44
CA PRO A 127 6.43 5.98 10.69
C PRO A 127 5.09 5.24 10.78
N ASN A 128 3.99 5.85 10.32
CA ASN A 128 2.68 5.19 10.31
C ASN A 128 2.66 3.96 9.39
N TYR A 129 3.37 4.02 8.26
CA TYR A 129 3.50 2.89 7.34
C TYR A 129 4.32 1.77 7.97
N LEU A 130 5.42 2.08 8.67
CA LEU A 130 6.18 1.06 9.40
C LEU A 130 5.35 0.38 10.50
N HIS A 131 4.65 1.16 11.33
CA HIS A 131 3.76 0.61 12.36
C HIS A 131 2.68 -0.29 11.77
N ARG A 132 2.17 0.09 10.59
CA ARG A 132 1.23 -0.72 9.85
C ARG A 132 1.86 -2.01 9.32
N LEU A 133 3.02 -1.94 8.67
CA LEU A 133 3.76 -3.11 8.20
C LEU A 133 4.02 -4.10 9.34
N ILE A 134 4.45 -3.62 10.51
CA ILE A 134 4.69 -4.46 11.68
C ILE A 134 3.41 -5.16 12.17
N ARG A 135 2.28 -4.44 12.16
CA ARG A 135 0.97 -5.01 12.52
C ARG A 135 0.51 -6.05 11.49
N ASN A 136 0.67 -5.77 10.20
CA ASN A 136 0.22 -6.65 9.11
C ASN A 136 1.04 -7.92 9.01
N LEU A 137 2.35 -7.79 9.26
CA LEU A 137 3.27 -8.91 9.24
C LEU A 137 3.20 -9.71 10.54
N GLU A 138 2.48 -9.23 11.56
CA GLU A 138 2.35 -9.81 12.89
C GLU A 138 3.70 -10.04 13.59
N ILE A 139 4.69 -9.18 13.29
CA ILE A 139 6.08 -9.32 13.78
C ILE A 139 6.37 -8.46 15.01
N LYS A 140 5.37 -7.84 15.63
CA LYS A 140 5.57 -6.95 16.78
C LYS A 140 6.30 -7.65 17.93
N GLU A 141 5.78 -8.80 18.36
CA GLU A 141 6.38 -9.60 19.45
C GLU A 141 7.77 -10.13 19.09
N LEU A 142 8.00 -10.41 17.80
CA LEU A 142 9.29 -10.86 17.30
C LEU A 142 10.34 -9.74 17.41
N LEU A 143 9.97 -8.50 17.06
CA LEU A 143 10.84 -7.33 17.19
C LEU A 143 11.13 -7.01 18.66
N GLU A 144 10.14 -7.06 19.54
CA GLU A 144 10.30 -6.76 20.98
C GLU A 144 11.19 -7.78 21.71
N ARG A 145 11.38 -8.99 21.17
CA ARG A 145 12.34 -9.99 21.71
C ARG A 145 13.79 -9.75 21.24
N GLU A 146 13.98 -8.95 20.20
CA GLU A 146 15.28 -8.72 19.55
C GLU A 146 15.89 -7.34 19.80
N GLY A 147 15.11 -6.41 20.36
CA GLY A 147 15.55 -5.06 20.77
C GLY A 147 15.96 -5.01 22.23
#